data_AF-A0A0Q1AP08-F1
#
_entry.id   AF-A0A0Q1AP08-F1
#
_cell.length_a   1.000
_cell.length_b   1.000
_cell.length_c   1.000
_cell.angle_alpha   90.00
_cell.angle_beta   90.00
_cell.angle_gamma   90.00
#
_symmetry.space_group_name_H-M   'P 1'
#
loop_
_entity.id
_entity.type
_entity.pdbx_description
1 polymer ?
#
loop_
_entity_poly.entity_id
_entity_poly.type
_entity_poly.pdbx_seq_one_letter_code
_entity_poly.pdbx_strand_id
1 'polypeptide(L)'
;MDLAKIIKLECCDIDFKAQDKNDALLKLAALLKHNDSLKDTSQEKIFRSLKEREEMGSTGFGKGIAIPHCRLEGLNEFVIGLAVCSKGVNFDSLDRKKTKLFVTIVGPLEDRSGHLQLLAKVSLILKDNIVVENLLKAKTKIGLYEEFFRNIQNGSTEIQKNGNDKLMILIVKDEDIMEDITEIFIEFGIQESTIIDTQQMENLLSKVPLFMGFFNFTGDKNPFSKVVLIRINQGYINAIIKSIEAIFGDLNSFSGLSLMVLDLLTYKG
;
A
#
# COMPACT_ATOMS: atom_id res chain seq x y z
N MET A 1 -6.78 -5.31 16.57
CA MET A 1 -6.96 -6.33 15.51
C MET A 1 -6.33 -7.64 15.99
N ASP A 2 -7.11 -8.72 16.02
CA ASP A 2 -6.66 -10.05 16.46
C ASP A 2 -6.04 -10.80 15.26
N LEU A 3 -4.71 -10.89 15.23
CA LEU A 3 -3.97 -11.49 14.12
C LEU A 3 -4.29 -12.99 13.93
N ALA A 4 -4.71 -13.70 14.98
CA ALA A 4 -5.01 -15.13 14.90
C ALA A 4 -6.36 -15.42 14.20
N LYS A 5 -7.22 -14.39 14.08
CA LYS A 5 -8.47 -14.48 13.31
C LYS A 5 -8.24 -14.17 11.84
N ILE A 6 -7.38 -13.22 11.52
CA ILE A 6 -7.16 -12.75 10.15
C ILE A 6 -6.24 -13.68 9.36
N ILE A 7 -5.31 -14.38 10.02
CA ILE A 7 -4.41 -15.36 9.38
C ILE A 7 -4.84 -16.76 9.78
N LYS A 8 -5.21 -17.58 8.80
CA LYS A 8 -5.56 -18.99 9.00
C LYS A 8 -4.53 -19.88 8.34
N LEU A 9 -4.21 -21.01 8.98
CA LEU A 9 -3.26 -21.98 8.44
C LEU A 9 -3.71 -22.51 7.06
N GLU A 10 -5.02 -22.61 6.87
CA GLU A 10 -5.67 -23.06 5.65
C GLU A 10 -5.51 -22.05 4.49
N CYS A 11 -5.28 -20.77 4.82
CA CYS A 11 -4.96 -19.70 3.86
C CYS A 11 -3.46 -19.62 3.54
N CYS A 12 -2.68 -20.64 3.91
CA CYS A 12 -1.25 -20.76 3.59
C CYS A 12 -1.00 -21.83 2.54
N ASP A 13 -0.14 -21.54 1.56
CA ASP A 13 0.31 -22.49 0.54
C ASP A 13 1.82 -22.36 0.27
N ILE A 14 2.54 -23.47 0.30
CA ILE A 14 4.00 -23.50 0.07
C ILE A 14 4.38 -24.06 -1.31
N ASP A 15 3.42 -24.63 -2.04
CA ASP A 15 3.61 -25.16 -3.40
C ASP A 15 2.64 -24.46 -4.37
N PHE A 16 2.53 -23.12 -4.22
CA PHE A 16 1.65 -22.31 -5.03
C PHE A 16 2.12 -22.31 -6.49
N LYS A 17 1.21 -22.61 -7.41
CA LYS A 17 1.50 -22.70 -8.84
C LYS A 17 0.60 -21.75 -9.60
N ALA A 18 1.17 -20.73 -10.19
CA ALA A 18 0.48 -19.84 -11.11
C ALA A 18 1.30 -19.64 -12.40
N GLN A 19 0.60 -19.52 -13.52
CA GLN A 19 1.20 -19.34 -14.84
C GLN A 19 1.53 -17.87 -15.13
N ASP A 20 0.58 -16.99 -14.81
CA ASP A 20 0.65 -15.56 -15.01
C ASP A 20 -0.01 -14.80 -13.85
N LYS A 21 -0.05 -13.47 -13.96
CA LYS A 21 -0.62 -12.56 -12.96
C LYS A 21 -2.11 -12.84 -12.69
N ASN A 22 -2.93 -13.06 -13.71
CA ASN A 22 -4.36 -13.28 -13.53
C ASN A 22 -4.63 -14.65 -12.89
N ASP A 23 -3.90 -15.69 -13.31
CA ASP A 23 -3.97 -17.01 -12.69
C ASP A 23 -3.52 -16.97 -11.22
N ALA A 24 -2.50 -16.17 -10.89
CA ALA A 24 -2.08 -15.94 -9.51
C ALA A 24 -3.20 -15.29 -8.69
N LEU A 25 -3.78 -14.18 -9.16
CA LEU A 25 -4.87 -13.49 -8.46
C LEU A 25 -6.09 -14.41 -8.23
N LEU A 26 -6.47 -15.20 -9.24
CA LEU A 26 -7.59 -16.13 -9.14
C LEU A 26 -7.35 -17.23 -8.11
N LYS A 27 -6.13 -17.78 -8.07
CA LYS A 27 -5.76 -18.82 -7.09
C LYS A 27 -5.57 -18.27 -5.68
N LEU A 28 -5.10 -17.03 -5.54
CA LEU A 28 -5.08 -16.35 -4.25
C LEU A 28 -6.49 -16.11 -3.72
N ALA A 29 -7.43 -15.69 -4.59
CA ALA A 29 -8.85 -15.59 -4.22
C ALA A 29 -9.42 -16.94 -3.76
N ALA A 30 -9.06 -18.04 -4.42
CA ALA A 30 -9.45 -19.39 -4.00
C ALA A 30 -8.82 -19.79 -2.64
N LEU A 31 -7.56 -19.44 -2.41
CA LEU A 31 -6.86 -19.73 -1.15
C LEU A 31 -7.52 -19.02 0.04
N LEU A 32 -7.93 -17.76 -0.13
CA LEU A 32 -8.56 -16.96 0.94
C LEU A 32 -9.95 -17.47 1.34
N LYS A 33 -10.64 -18.21 0.46
CA LYS A 33 -11.96 -18.80 0.75
C LYS A 33 -11.94 -19.84 1.87
N HIS A 34 -10.77 -20.30 2.28
CA HIS A 34 -10.63 -21.16 3.44
C HIS A 34 -10.79 -20.42 4.78
N ASN A 35 -10.89 -19.10 4.78
CA ASN A 35 -11.27 -18.32 5.96
C ASN A 35 -12.80 -18.16 6.04
N ASP A 36 -13.38 -18.48 7.19
CA ASP A 36 -14.83 -18.40 7.45
C ASP A 36 -15.40 -16.99 7.21
N SER A 37 -14.61 -15.94 7.40
CA SER A 37 -15.02 -14.55 7.16
C SER A 37 -15.31 -14.26 5.69
N LEU A 38 -14.82 -15.10 4.76
CA LEU A 38 -15.08 -15.01 3.33
C LEU A 38 -16.03 -16.10 2.80
N LYS A 39 -16.67 -16.90 3.66
CA LYS A 39 -17.52 -18.03 3.25
C LYS A 39 -18.70 -17.60 2.35
N ASP A 40 -19.28 -16.44 2.62
CA ASP A 40 -20.45 -15.90 1.91
C ASP A 40 -20.07 -15.03 0.69
N THR A 41 -18.78 -14.72 0.53
CA THR A 41 -18.25 -13.96 -0.61
C THR A 41 -17.84 -14.93 -1.72
N SER A 42 -18.31 -14.73 -2.96
CA SER A 42 -17.87 -15.59 -4.07
C SER A 42 -16.39 -15.39 -4.38
N GLN A 43 -15.70 -16.48 -4.78
CA GLN A 43 -14.30 -16.40 -5.24
C GLN A 43 -14.13 -15.38 -6.37
N GLU A 44 -15.10 -15.33 -7.29
CA GLU A 44 -15.11 -14.40 -8.41
C GLU A 44 -15.16 -12.94 -7.94
N LYS A 45 -15.93 -12.61 -6.89
CA LYS A 45 -15.96 -11.25 -6.32
C LYS A 45 -14.59 -10.85 -5.77
N ILE A 46 -13.93 -11.75 -5.02
CA ILE A 46 -12.59 -11.52 -4.47
C ILE A 46 -11.57 -11.32 -5.61
N PHE A 47 -11.59 -12.21 -6.61
CA PHE A 47 -10.70 -12.12 -7.76
C PHE A 47 -10.86 -10.80 -8.52
N ARG A 48 -12.09 -10.39 -8.80
CA ARG A 48 -12.37 -9.12 -9.51
C ARG A 48 -11.84 -7.93 -8.73
N SER A 49 -12.11 -7.84 -7.42
CA SER A 49 -11.63 -6.71 -6.62
C SER A 49 -10.10 -6.68 -6.48
N LEU A 50 -9.45 -7.83 -6.36
CA LEU A 50 -7.98 -7.89 -6.40
C LEU A 50 -7.44 -7.45 -7.77
N LYS A 51 -8.09 -7.88 -8.86
CA LYS A 51 -7.69 -7.54 -10.23
C LYS A 51 -7.88 -6.05 -10.52
N GLU A 52 -9.03 -5.48 -10.15
CA GLU A 52 -9.32 -4.05 -10.27
C GLU A 52 -8.26 -3.23 -9.55
N ARG A 53 -7.87 -3.63 -8.33
CA ARG A 53 -6.78 -2.96 -7.60
C ARG A 53 -5.43 -3.10 -8.30
N GLU A 54 -5.10 -4.29 -8.79
CA GLU A 54 -3.84 -4.56 -9.49
C GLU A 54 -3.72 -3.78 -10.82
N GLU A 55 -4.86 -3.48 -11.48
CA GLU A 55 -4.91 -2.67 -12.71
C GLU A 55 -4.65 -1.18 -12.47
N MET A 56 -4.94 -0.66 -11.26
CA MET A 56 -4.56 0.70 -10.86
C MET A 56 -3.03 0.84 -10.70
N GLY A 57 -2.36 -0.27 -10.38
CA GLY A 57 -0.91 -0.27 -10.22
C GLY A 57 -0.45 -1.60 -9.64
N SER A 58 0.70 -2.07 -10.12
CA SER A 58 1.27 -3.34 -9.68
C SER A 58 1.50 -3.34 -8.17
N THR A 59 0.92 -4.32 -7.47
CA THR A 59 1.19 -4.56 -6.04
C THR A 59 2.46 -5.39 -5.82
N GLY A 60 3.28 -5.55 -6.87
CA GLY A 60 4.60 -6.16 -6.81
C GLY A 60 5.61 -5.28 -6.10
N PHE A 61 5.74 -5.47 -4.78
CA PHE A 61 6.69 -4.81 -3.87
C PHE A 61 8.16 -4.88 -4.33
N GLY A 62 8.50 -5.85 -5.20
CA GLY A 62 9.87 -6.11 -5.66
C GLY A 62 10.58 -7.13 -4.79
N LYS A 63 11.85 -7.43 -5.09
CA LYS A 63 12.66 -8.48 -4.42
C LYS A 63 11.99 -9.87 -4.43
N GLY A 64 11.11 -10.12 -5.40
CA GLY A 64 10.35 -11.37 -5.50
C GLY A 64 9.14 -11.45 -4.56
N ILE A 65 8.59 -10.30 -4.13
CA ILE A 65 7.46 -10.18 -3.23
C ILE A 65 6.33 -9.41 -3.93
N ALA A 66 5.09 -9.82 -3.70
CA ALA A 66 3.90 -9.02 -3.98
C ALA A 66 2.95 -9.02 -2.78
N ILE A 67 2.18 -7.95 -2.66
CA ILE A 67 1.16 -7.78 -1.61
C ILE A 67 -0.19 -7.51 -2.28
N PRO A 68 -0.79 -8.45 -3.05
CA PRO A 68 -2.08 -8.20 -3.68
C PRO A 68 -3.13 -7.92 -2.60
N HIS A 69 -3.85 -6.81 -2.71
CA HIS A 69 -4.81 -6.44 -1.68
C HIS A 69 -6.04 -5.80 -2.27
N CYS A 70 -7.15 -5.87 -1.56
CA CYS A 70 -8.36 -5.15 -1.91
C CYS A 70 -9.26 -4.97 -0.69
N ARG A 71 -10.23 -4.06 -0.82
CA ARG A 71 -11.33 -3.91 0.13
C ARG A 71 -12.63 -4.41 -0.50
N LEU A 72 -13.48 -5.07 0.30
CA LEU A 72 -14.71 -5.71 -0.15
C LEU A 72 -15.91 -5.26 0.67
N GLU A 73 -16.97 -4.90 -0.04
CA GLU A 73 -18.28 -4.62 0.56
C GLU A 73 -18.88 -5.89 1.18
N GLY A 74 -19.40 -5.75 2.41
CA GLY A 74 -20.05 -6.82 3.17
C GLY A 74 -19.10 -7.71 3.97
N LEU A 75 -17.79 -7.43 3.96
CA LEU A 75 -16.81 -8.12 4.80
C LEU A 75 -16.65 -7.40 6.14
N ASN A 76 -16.60 -8.14 7.24
CA ASN A 76 -16.50 -7.58 8.60
C ASN A 76 -15.11 -7.71 9.23
N GLU A 77 -14.28 -8.63 8.72
CA GLU A 77 -12.94 -8.91 9.26
C GLU A 77 -11.91 -8.95 8.14
N PHE A 78 -10.67 -8.54 8.43
CA PHE A 78 -9.56 -8.72 7.51
C PHE A 78 -9.18 -10.19 7.37
N VAL A 79 -8.68 -10.56 6.19
CA VAL A 79 -8.14 -11.88 5.90
C VAL A 79 -6.78 -11.73 5.22
N ILE A 80 -5.80 -12.51 5.67
CA ILE A 80 -4.47 -12.62 5.04
C ILE A 80 -4.26 -14.03 4.49
N GLY A 81 -3.78 -14.10 3.26
CA GLY A 81 -3.30 -15.32 2.62
C GLY A 81 -1.79 -15.27 2.40
N LEU A 82 -1.12 -16.41 2.59
CA LEU A 82 0.33 -16.55 2.38
C LEU A 82 0.57 -17.60 1.31
N ALA A 83 1.29 -17.26 0.24
CA ALA A 83 1.61 -18.22 -0.81
C ALA A 83 3.06 -18.12 -1.27
N VAL A 84 3.73 -19.27 -1.42
CA VAL A 84 5.09 -19.38 -1.95
C VAL A 84 5.06 -20.13 -3.29
N CYS A 85 5.50 -19.44 -4.35
CA CYS A 85 5.66 -19.97 -5.69
C CYS A 85 7.15 -20.11 -6.03
N SER A 86 7.71 -21.32 -5.90
CA SER A 86 9.17 -21.52 -6.06
C SER A 86 9.69 -21.13 -7.46
N LYS A 87 8.88 -21.34 -8.50
CA LYS A 87 9.22 -20.97 -9.90
C LYS A 87 9.09 -19.45 -10.16
N GLY A 88 8.31 -18.78 -9.33
CA GLY A 88 7.95 -17.38 -9.45
C GLY A 88 7.00 -17.09 -10.62
N VAL A 89 6.24 -16.01 -10.48
CA VAL A 89 5.26 -15.52 -11.45
C VAL A 89 5.72 -14.17 -11.98
N ASN A 90 5.54 -13.90 -13.27
CA ASN A 90 5.67 -12.52 -13.74
C ASN A 90 4.47 -11.72 -13.24
N PHE A 91 4.72 -10.83 -12.28
CA PHE A 91 3.68 -10.05 -11.61
C PHE A 91 3.89 -8.55 -11.82
N ASP A 92 4.64 -8.16 -12.86
CA ASP A 92 5.02 -6.78 -13.17
C ASP A 92 5.60 -6.01 -11.96
N SER A 93 6.41 -6.70 -11.15
CA SER A 93 7.10 -6.09 -10.02
C SER A 93 8.01 -4.95 -10.48
N LEU A 94 8.18 -3.94 -9.63
CA LEU A 94 8.94 -2.72 -9.97
C LEU A 94 10.39 -3.01 -10.42
N ASP A 95 11.03 -4.00 -9.82
CA ASP A 95 12.39 -4.44 -10.15
C ASP A 95 12.45 -5.45 -11.30
N ARG A 96 11.31 -5.72 -11.96
CA ARG A 96 11.11 -6.68 -13.05
C ARG A 96 11.49 -8.12 -12.70
N LYS A 97 11.63 -8.45 -11.41
CA LYS A 97 11.88 -9.83 -10.98
C LYS A 97 10.55 -10.58 -10.85
N LYS A 98 10.61 -11.91 -11.01
CA LYS A 98 9.47 -12.78 -10.76
C LYS A 98 9.12 -12.77 -9.27
N THR A 99 7.84 -12.64 -8.96
CA THR A 99 7.31 -12.74 -7.60
C THR A 99 7.25 -14.20 -7.17
N LYS A 100 7.82 -14.51 -6.01
CA LYS A 100 7.82 -15.84 -5.39
C LYS A 100 7.03 -15.88 -4.08
N LEU A 101 6.96 -14.78 -3.34
CA LEU A 101 6.19 -14.68 -2.11
C LEU A 101 4.99 -13.75 -2.34
N PHE A 102 3.80 -14.23 -2.01
CA PHE A 102 2.57 -13.47 -2.03
C PHE A 102 2.02 -13.36 -0.60
N VAL A 103 1.75 -12.14 -0.18
CA VAL A 103 1.03 -11.85 1.06
C VAL A 103 -0.24 -11.10 0.69
N THR A 104 -1.36 -11.82 0.54
CA THR A 104 -2.61 -11.24 0.04
C THR A 104 -3.44 -10.70 1.20
N ILE A 105 -4.00 -9.50 1.08
CA ILE A 105 -4.81 -8.87 2.14
C ILE A 105 -6.20 -8.52 1.59
N VAL A 106 -7.26 -9.01 2.23
CA VAL A 106 -8.64 -8.62 1.89
C VAL A 106 -9.31 -8.06 3.14
N GLY A 107 -9.87 -6.86 3.05
CA GLY A 107 -10.47 -6.16 4.19
C GLY A 107 -11.87 -5.62 3.93
N PRO A 108 -12.58 -5.16 4.99
CA PRO A 108 -13.84 -4.43 4.86
C PRO A 108 -13.70 -3.17 3.99
N LEU A 109 -14.72 -2.85 3.18
CA LEU A 109 -14.77 -1.61 2.41
C LEU A 109 -14.67 -0.35 3.29
N GLU A 110 -15.42 -0.38 4.39
CA GLU A 110 -15.59 0.74 5.33
C GLU A 110 -14.38 0.96 6.25
N ASP A 111 -13.50 -0.04 6.45
CA ASP A 111 -12.37 0.06 7.38
C ASP A 111 -11.06 0.39 6.66
N ARG A 112 -10.99 1.61 6.12
CA ARG A 112 -9.81 2.10 5.39
C ARG A 112 -8.60 2.30 6.28
N SER A 113 -8.78 2.91 7.45
CA SER A 113 -7.70 3.11 8.42
C SER A 113 -7.08 1.78 8.87
N GLY A 114 -7.92 0.78 9.18
CA GLY A 114 -7.47 -0.56 9.52
C GLY A 114 -6.69 -1.22 8.38
N HIS A 115 -7.13 -1.01 7.12
CA HIS A 115 -6.43 -1.51 5.94
C HIS A 115 -5.02 -0.94 5.82
N LEU A 116 -4.88 0.39 5.93
CA LEU A 116 -3.58 1.06 5.89
C LEU A 116 -2.66 0.60 7.03
N GLN A 117 -3.18 0.48 8.24
CA GLN A 117 -2.42 -0.02 9.39
C GLN A 117 -1.92 -1.45 9.17
N LEU A 118 -2.73 -2.31 8.58
CA LEU A 118 -2.34 -3.69 8.28
C LEU A 118 -1.31 -3.75 7.17
N LEU A 119 -1.52 -3.01 6.08
CA LEU A 119 -0.59 -2.92 4.97
C LEU A 119 0.79 -2.41 5.43
N ALA A 120 0.82 -1.36 6.26
CA ALA A 120 2.06 -0.82 6.83
C ALA A 120 2.85 -1.86 7.64
N LYS A 121 2.14 -2.65 8.47
CA LYS A 121 2.76 -3.74 9.26
C LYS A 121 3.32 -4.83 8.36
N VAL A 122 2.56 -5.25 7.35
CA VAL A 122 3.00 -6.27 6.39
C VAL A 122 4.22 -5.80 5.61
N SER A 123 4.19 -4.59 5.07
CA SER A 123 5.33 -4.01 4.34
C SER A 123 6.59 -3.88 5.20
N LEU A 124 6.45 -3.58 6.50
CA LEU A 124 7.60 -3.51 7.41
C LEU A 124 8.29 -4.87 7.56
N ILE A 125 7.54 -5.95 7.74
CA ILE A 125 8.08 -7.32 7.86
C ILE A 125 8.78 -7.73 6.57
N LEU A 126 8.15 -7.45 5.42
CA LEU A 126 8.63 -7.85 4.11
C LEU A 126 9.85 -7.03 3.64
N LYS A 127 10.25 -6.01 4.41
CA LYS A 127 11.49 -5.28 4.20
C LYS A 127 12.72 -6.04 4.71
N ASP A 128 12.54 -6.85 5.75
CA ASP A 128 13.60 -7.65 6.34
C ASP A 128 13.92 -8.85 5.43
N ASN A 129 15.08 -8.79 4.77
CA ASN A 129 15.51 -9.84 3.85
C ASN A 129 15.65 -11.21 4.55
N ILE A 130 16.00 -11.24 5.84
CA ILE A 130 16.13 -12.50 6.60
C ILE A 130 14.74 -13.12 6.77
N VAL A 131 13.74 -12.32 7.14
CA VAL A 131 12.36 -12.79 7.28
C VAL A 131 11.84 -13.29 5.92
N VAL A 132 12.04 -12.53 4.85
CA VAL A 132 11.63 -12.93 3.50
C VAL A 132 12.30 -14.23 3.07
N GLU A 133 13.60 -14.40 3.33
CA GLU A 133 14.31 -15.65 3.04
C GLU A 133 13.76 -16.83 3.83
N ASN A 134 13.42 -16.64 5.11
CA ASN A 134 12.84 -17.69 5.94
C ASN A 134 11.45 -18.09 5.43
N LEU A 135 10.60 -17.12 5.08
CA LEU A 135 9.29 -17.36 4.48
C LEU A 135 9.41 -18.14 3.16
N LEU A 136 10.35 -17.76 2.29
CA LEU A 136 10.59 -18.46 1.02
C LEU A 136 11.14 -19.89 1.20
N LYS A 137 11.86 -20.17 2.30
CA LYS A 137 12.44 -21.48 2.62
C LYS A 137 11.50 -22.36 3.45
N ALA A 138 10.30 -21.87 3.82
CA ALA A 138 9.35 -22.62 4.61
C ALA A 138 8.99 -23.95 3.92
N LYS A 139 9.14 -25.06 4.65
CA LYS A 139 8.91 -26.42 4.13
C LYS A 139 7.51 -26.95 4.42
N THR A 140 6.75 -26.27 5.27
CA THR A 140 5.39 -26.65 5.67
C THR A 140 4.50 -25.41 5.75
N LYS A 141 3.19 -25.59 5.56
CA LYS A 141 2.20 -24.50 5.76
C LYS A 141 2.29 -23.92 7.17
N ILE A 142 2.50 -24.78 8.17
CA ILE A 142 2.65 -24.40 9.58
C ILE A 142 3.89 -23.53 9.76
N GLY A 143 5.04 -23.93 9.19
CA GLY A 143 6.26 -23.14 9.28
C GLY A 143 6.14 -21.77 8.59
N LEU A 144 5.44 -21.71 7.45
CA LEU A 144 5.15 -20.43 6.77
C LEU A 144 4.27 -19.53 7.64
N TYR A 145 3.20 -20.09 8.21
CA TYR A 145 2.29 -19.40 9.12
C TYR A 145 3.02 -18.86 10.35
N GLU A 146 3.76 -19.71 11.06
CA GLU A 146 4.44 -19.35 12.31
C GLU A 146 5.54 -18.30 12.09
N GLU A 147 6.31 -18.43 11.02
CA GLU A 147 7.34 -17.45 10.66
C GLU A 147 6.70 -16.08 10.41
N PHE A 148 5.64 -16.01 9.61
CA PHE A 148 4.96 -14.76 9.33
C PHE A 148 4.31 -14.18 10.60
N PHE A 149 3.57 -15.02 11.34
CA PHE A 149 2.82 -14.65 12.54
C PHE A 149 3.73 -14.09 13.64
N ARG A 150 4.91 -14.69 13.86
CA ARG A 150 5.88 -14.20 14.85
C ARG A 150 6.44 -12.83 14.48
N ASN A 151 6.75 -12.61 13.20
CA ASN A 151 7.37 -11.35 12.76
C ASN A 151 6.36 -10.18 12.71
N ILE A 152 5.08 -10.45 12.41
CA ILE A 152 4.04 -9.40 12.45
C ILE A 152 3.73 -8.90 13.86
N GLN A 153 4.07 -9.67 14.90
CA GLN A 153 3.93 -9.25 16.30
C GLN A 153 5.12 -8.41 16.80
N ASN A 154 6.33 -8.66 16.30
CA ASN A 154 7.57 -8.14 16.89
C ASN A 154 8.17 -6.93 16.15
N GLY A 155 7.40 -6.28 15.27
CA GLY A 155 7.90 -5.36 14.24
C GLY A 155 8.98 -4.38 14.69
N SER A 156 10.22 -4.57 14.23
CA SER A 156 11.22 -3.50 14.10
C SER A 156 12.40 -3.98 13.25
N THR A 157 12.73 -3.24 12.19
CA THR A 157 14.11 -3.21 11.68
C THR A 157 14.41 -1.90 10.95
N GLU A 158 15.56 -1.30 11.27
CA GLU A 158 16.11 -0.08 10.69
C GLU A 158 16.70 -0.31 9.28
N ILE A 159 16.83 0.78 8.51
CA ILE A 159 17.11 0.76 7.07
C ILE A 159 18.55 1.19 6.77
N GLN A 160 19.22 0.48 5.85
CA GLN A 160 20.43 0.95 5.17
C GLN A 160 20.09 1.92 4.02
N LYS A 161 20.68 3.13 4.05
CA LYS A 161 20.60 4.14 2.99
C LYS A 161 21.55 3.78 1.84
N ASN A 162 21.07 3.83 0.60
CA ASN A 162 21.93 3.90 -0.58
C ASN A 162 21.55 5.10 -1.45
N GLY A 163 22.55 5.91 -1.79
CA GLY A 163 22.38 7.24 -2.35
C GLY A 163 22.12 7.26 -3.85
N ASN A 164 20.94 7.78 -4.23
CA ASN A 164 20.71 8.72 -5.33
C ASN A 164 19.24 9.19 -5.24
N ASP A 165 18.94 9.90 -4.15
CA ASP A 165 17.55 10.20 -3.79
C ASP A 165 17.21 11.64 -4.16
N LYS A 166 15.94 11.87 -4.48
CA LYS A 166 15.34 13.18 -4.72
C LYS A 166 14.39 13.53 -3.58
N LEU A 167 14.08 14.82 -3.43
CA LEU A 167 13.03 15.29 -2.54
C LEU A 167 11.74 15.36 -3.35
N MET A 168 10.73 14.60 -2.96
CA MET A 168 9.37 14.74 -3.47
C MET A 168 8.55 15.54 -2.44
N ILE A 169 7.79 16.51 -2.92
CA ILE A 169 6.92 17.38 -2.15
C ILE A 169 5.51 17.19 -2.69
N LEU A 170 4.56 16.86 -1.81
CA LEU A 170 3.15 16.76 -2.15
C LEU A 170 2.36 17.77 -1.34
N ILE A 171 1.43 18.48 -1.99
CA ILE A 171 0.45 19.34 -1.34
C ILE A 171 -0.91 18.64 -1.49
N VAL A 172 -1.46 18.19 -0.38
CA VAL A 172 -2.68 17.36 -0.33
C VAL A 172 -3.80 18.16 0.32
N LYS A 173 -4.94 18.30 -0.37
CA LYS A 173 -6.05 19.18 0.06
C LYS A 173 -7.28 18.43 0.60
N ASP A 174 -7.19 17.12 0.72
CA ASP A 174 -8.29 16.27 1.12
C ASP A 174 -7.76 15.08 1.92
N GLU A 175 -8.52 14.64 2.92
CA GLU A 175 -8.11 13.55 3.81
C GLU A 175 -8.12 12.20 3.11
N ASP A 176 -9.09 11.95 2.22
CA ASP A 176 -9.15 10.71 1.45
C ASP A 176 -7.99 10.61 0.47
N ILE A 177 -7.59 11.73 -0.15
CA ILE A 177 -6.38 11.77 -1.00
C ILE A 177 -5.14 11.43 -0.16
N MET A 178 -5.04 11.94 1.07
CA MET A 178 -3.90 11.66 1.95
C MET A 178 -3.81 10.16 2.28
N GLU A 179 -4.94 9.51 2.54
CA GLU A 179 -5.00 8.07 2.79
C GLU A 179 -4.54 7.24 1.59
N ASP A 180 -4.98 7.57 0.37
CA ASP A 180 -4.55 6.91 -0.87
C ASP A 180 -3.04 7.11 -1.13
N ILE A 181 -2.55 8.34 -0.93
CA ILE A 181 -1.09 8.62 -1.01
C ILE A 181 -0.31 7.78 0.00
N THR A 182 -0.86 7.60 1.21
CA THR A 182 -0.24 6.76 2.24
C THR A 182 -0.21 5.30 1.82
N GLU A 183 -1.28 4.78 1.21
CA GLU A 183 -1.33 3.41 0.66
C GLU A 183 -0.21 3.18 -0.36
N ILE A 184 -0.10 4.08 -1.34
CA ILE A 184 0.94 4.05 -2.37
C ILE A 184 2.33 4.06 -1.69
N PHE A 185 2.58 4.95 -0.74
CA PHE A 185 3.89 5.04 -0.11
C PHE A 185 4.27 3.76 0.64
N ILE A 186 3.30 3.13 1.32
CA ILE A 186 3.52 1.85 1.99
C ILE A 186 3.89 0.75 0.98
N GLU A 187 3.25 0.71 -0.19
CA GLU A 187 3.56 -0.26 -1.26
C GLU A 187 4.95 -0.08 -1.85
N PHE A 188 5.39 1.17 -1.99
CA PHE A 188 6.76 1.49 -2.38
C PHE A 188 7.77 1.33 -1.23
N GLY A 189 7.33 0.86 -0.06
CA GLY A 189 8.18 0.63 1.12
C GLY A 189 8.70 1.92 1.76
N ILE A 190 8.04 3.04 1.49
CA ILE A 190 8.40 4.36 1.99
C ILE A 190 7.71 4.55 3.35
N GLN A 191 8.52 4.72 4.39
CA GLN A 191 8.05 4.76 5.77
C GLN A 191 8.42 6.07 6.48
N GLU A 192 9.40 6.79 5.95
CA GLU A 192 9.86 8.07 6.50
C GLU A 192 9.37 9.20 5.59
N SER A 193 8.43 9.98 6.09
CA SER A 193 8.01 11.24 5.50
C SER A 193 7.81 12.27 6.60
N THR A 194 7.96 13.55 6.26
CA THR A 194 7.60 14.65 7.14
C THR A 194 6.29 15.23 6.65
N ILE A 195 5.27 15.25 7.51
CA ILE A 195 3.98 15.85 7.22
C ILE A 195 3.90 17.18 7.97
N ILE A 196 3.57 18.25 7.25
CA ILE A 196 3.41 19.60 7.79
C ILE A 196 1.94 19.99 7.65
N ASP A 197 1.29 20.28 8.77
CA ASP A 197 -0.04 20.89 8.78
C ASP A 197 0.05 22.33 8.28
N THR A 198 -0.82 22.70 7.35
CA THR A 198 -0.82 24.02 6.73
C THR A 198 -2.11 24.76 6.96
N GLN A 199 -2.03 26.09 6.96
CA GLN A 199 -3.22 26.95 6.95
C GLN A 199 -3.43 27.48 5.54
N GLN A 200 -4.65 27.36 5.04
CA GLN A 200 -5.01 27.94 3.75
C GLN A 200 -5.17 29.46 3.86
N MET A 201 -4.79 30.17 2.80
CA MET A 201 -4.88 31.63 2.75
C MET A 201 -6.33 32.14 2.88
N GLU A 202 -7.30 31.35 2.41
CA GLU A 202 -8.74 31.60 2.59
C GLU A 202 -9.13 31.80 4.07
N ASN A 203 -8.55 31.03 5.00
CA ASN A 203 -8.79 31.20 6.43
C ASN A 203 -8.24 32.51 7.00
N LEU A 204 -7.21 33.08 6.36
CA LEU A 204 -6.67 34.38 6.73
C LEU A 204 -7.51 35.51 6.13
N LEU A 205 -7.90 35.38 4.85
CA LEU A 205 -8.64 36.40 4.13
C LEU A 205 -10.09 36.51 4.60
N SER A 206 -10.74 35.42 5.01
CA SER A 206 -12.09 35.46 5.60
C SER A 206 -12.19 36.36 6.84
N LYS A 207 -11.07 36.60 7.53
CA LYS A 207 -10.97 37.52 8.69
C LYS A 207 -10.80 38.98 8.28
N VAL A 208 -10.51 39.27 7.01
CA VAL A 208 -10.36 40.64 6.49
C VAL A 208 -11.73 41.13 6.00
N PRO A 209 -12.25 42.28 6.50
CA PRO A 209 -13.61 42.74 6.19
C PRO A 209 -13.94 42.84 4.69
N LEU A 210 -12.95 43.19 3.87
CA LEU A 210 -13.10 43.32 2.42
C LEU A 210 -13.41 41.98 1.73
N PHE A 211 -12.90 40.86 2.26
CA PHE A 211 -13.01 39.54 1.66
C PHE A 211 -13.98 38.61 2.38
N MET A 212 -14.54 39.05 3.51
CA MET A 212 -15.49 38.29 4.33
C MET A 212 -16.72 37.81 3.53
N GLY A 213 -17.21 38.62 2.59
CA GLY A 213 -18.35 38.27 1.74
C GLY A 213 -18.05 37.21 0.67
N PHE A 214 -16.78 37.03 0.28
CA PHE A 214 -16.37 36.07 -0.75
C PHE A 214 -16.23 34.64 -0.20
N PHE A 215 -15.76 34.50 1.04
CA PHE A 215 -15.44 33.21 1.65
C PHE A 215 -16.55 32.67 2.57
N ASN A 216 -17.62 33.44 2.82
CA ASN A 216 -18.79 32.96 3.58
C ASN A 216 -19.70 32.00 2.78
N PHE A 217 -19.36 31.66 1.52
CA PHE A 217 -20.15 30.77 0.66
C PHE A 217 -19.65 29.32 0.66
N THR A 218 -18.38 29.09 1.01
CA THR A 218 -17.72 27.79 1.14
C THR A 218 -17.75 27.41 2.62
N GLY A 219 -18.80 26.69 3.04
CA GLY A 219 -19.13 26.43 4.44
C GLY A 219 -18.13 25.64 5.30
N ASP A 220 -16.87 25.48 4.86
CA ASP A 220 -15.87 24.69 5.55
C ASP A 220 -14.86 25.58 6.29
N LYS A 221 -14.96 25.58 7.62
CA LYS A 221 -14.18 26.50 8.49
C LYS A 221 -12.71 26.11 8.62
N ASN A 222 -12.31 24.94 8.11
CA ASN A 222 -10.93 24.49 8.19
C ASN A 222 -10.63 23.42 7.11
N PRO A 223 -10.53 23.81 5.83
CA PRO A 223 -10.31 22.86 4.76
C PRO A 223 -8.96 22.15 4.94
N PHE A 224 -8.97 20.82 4.82
CA PHE A 224 -7.79 19.98 4.96
C PHE A 224 -6.68 20.46 4.03
N SER A 225 -5.46 20.59 4.54
CA SER A 225 -4.29 20.91 3.71
C SER A 225 -3.01 20.49 4.42
N LYS A 226 -2.29 19.54 3.83
CA LYS A 226 -1.01 19.05 4.36
C LYS A 226 0.06 19.08 3.28
N VAL A 227 1.30 19.36 3.70
CA VAL A 227 2.47 19.20 2.85
C VAL A 227 3.23 17.95 3.29
N VAL A 228 3.47 17.03 2.37
CA VAL A 228 4.26 15.82 2.60
C VAL A 228 5.62 15.98 1.95
N LEU A 229 6.68 15.90 2.74
CA LEU A 229 8.07 15.95 2.29
C LEU A 229 8.67 14.56 2.44
N ILE A 230 9.19 14.02 1.33
CA ILE A 230 9.62 12.64 1.31
C ILE A 230 10.85 12.45 0.43
N ARG A 231 11.82 11.69 0.92
CA ARG A 231 13.05 11.37 0.19
C ARG A 231 12.83 10.07 -0.57
N ILE A 232 12.93 10.14 -1.89
CA ILE A 232 12.58 9.04 -2.79
C ILE A 232 13.78 8.69 -3.66
N ASN A 233 14.09 7.40 -3.76
CA ASN A 233 15.11 6.95 -4.71
C ASN A 233 14.67 7.25 -6.14
N GLN A 234 15.58 7.80 -6.95
CA GLN A 234 15.26 8.26 -8.30
C GLN A 234 14.61 7.19 -9.18
N GLY A 235 14.95 5.92 -8.99
CA GLY A 235 14.38 4.81 -9.77
C GLY A 235 12.88 4.58 -9.58
N TYR A 236 12.30 5.01 -8.45
CA TYR A 236 10.89 4.78 -8.13
C TYR A 236 9.97 5.95 -8.47
N ILE A 237 10.51 7.15 -8.72
CA ILE A 237 9.71 8.38 -8.90
C ILE A 237 8.63 8.21 -9.97
N ASN A 238 9.00 7.73 -11.15
CA ASN A 238 8.06 7.58 -12.26
C ASN A 238 6.99 6.51 -11.98
N ALA A 239 7.33 5.47 -11.22
CA ALA A 239 6.37 4.45 -10.84
C ALA A 239 5.36 5.00 -9.84
N ILE A 240 5.83 5.75 -8.84
CA ILE A 240 4.98 6.42 -7.85
C ILE A 240 4.02 7.39 -8.54
N ILE A 241 4.52 8.27 -9.43
CA ILE A 241 3.68 9.23 -10.15
C ILE A 241 2.60 8.51 -10.95
N LYS A 242 2.94 7.43 -11.66
CA LYS A 242 1.95 6.62 -12.39
C LYS A 242 0.90 5.99 -11.49
N SER A 243 1.29 5.47 -10.33
CA SER A 243 0.34 4.94 -9.34
C SER A 243 -0.61 6.02 -8.82
N ILE A 244 -0.10 7.23 -8.59
CA ILE A 244 -0.92 8.38 -8.20
C ILE A 244 -1.89 8.76 -9.33
N GLU A 245 -1.40 8.87 -10.58
CA GLU A 245 -2.23 9.22 -11.75
C GLU A 245 -3.28 8.16 -12.08
N ALA A 246 -3.04 6.89 -11.77
CA ALA A 246 -4.02 5.84 -11.96
C ALA A 246 -5.24 5.96 -11.02
N ILE A 247 -5.06 6.58 -9.85
CA ILE A 247 -6.12 6.81 -8.87
C ILE A 247 -6.82 8.15 -9.13
N PHE A 248 -6.04 9.23 -9.32
CA PHE A 248 -6.58 10.59 -9.39
C PHE A 248 -6.73 11.15 -10.82
N GLY A 249 -6.28 10.42 -11.83
CA GLY A 249 -6.19 10.91 -13.21
C GLY A 249 -4.98 11.81 -13.46
N ASP A 250 -5.02 12.60 -14.55
CA ASP A 250 -3.92 13.50 -14.92
C ASP A 250 -3.72 14.60 -13.88
N LEU A 251 -2.56 14.56 -13.21
CA LEU A 251 -2.17 15.50 -12.15
C LEU A 251 -2.04 16.95 -12.63
N ASN A 252 -1.89 17.20 -13.93
CA ASN A 252 -1.91 18.56 -14.47
C ASN A 252 -3.31 19.20 -14.41
N SER A 253 -4.35 18.37 -14.35
CA SER A 253 -5.75 18.79 -14.32
C SER A 253 -6.40 18.61 -12.95
N PHE A 254 -5.84 17.76 -12.10
CA PHE A 254 -6.38 17.43 -10.78
C PHE A 254 -5.97 18.47 -9.72
N SER A 255 -6.93 19.17 -9.12
CA SER A 255 -6.65 20.28 -8.19
C SER A 255 -6.45 19.89 -6.72
N GLY A 256 -6.79 18.66 -6.35
CA GLY A 256 -6.76 18.14 -4.98
C GLY A 256 -5.37 17.71 -4.50
N LEU A 257 -4.44 17.49 -5.44
CA LEU A 257 -3.06 17.10 -5.19
C LEU A 257 -2.12 17.89 -6.08
N SER A 258 -1.00 18.36 -5.54
CA SER A 258 0.10 18.90 -6.34
C SER A 258 1.39 18.21 -5.96
N LEU A 259 2.21 17.85 -6.95
CA LEU A 259 3.44 17.08 -6.75
C LEU A 259 4.61 17.79 -7.40
N MET A 260 5.73 17.88 -6.68
CA MET A 260 7.00 18.41 -7.17
C MET A 260 8.14 17.47 -6.79
N VAL A 261 9.12 17.32 -7.66
CA VAL A 261 10.33 16.54 -7.40
C VAL A 261 11.56 17.40 -7.62
N LEU A 262 12.42 17.49 -6.61
CA LEU A 262 13.60 18.34 -6.55
C LEU A 262 14.86 17.49 -6.35
N ASP A 263 15.95 17.92 -6.99
CA ASP A 263 17.26 17.31 -6.75
C ASP A 263 17.78 17.67 -5.34
N LEU A 264 18.26 16.67 -4.60
CA LEU A 264 18.95 16.88 -3.33
C LEU A 264 20.41 17.22 -3.61
N LEU A 265 20.70 18.52 -3.77
CA LEU A 265 22.08 18.99 -3.85
C LEU A 265 22.67 19.02 -2.43
N THR A 266 23.64 18.15 -2.15
CA THR A 266 24.42 18.24 -0.92
C THR A 266 25.51 19.29 -1.10
N TYR A 267 25.31 20.50 -0.57
CA TYR A 267 26.40 21.42 -0.35
C TYR A 267 27.07 21.04 0.98
N LYS A 268 28.25 20.43 0.93
CA LYS A 268 29.11 20.38 2.12
C LYS A 268 29.67 21.79 2.27
N GLY A 269 29.18 22.52 3.27
CA GLY A 269 29.82 23.75 3.72
C GLY A 269 31.26 23.50 4.17
#